data_AF-A0A2G4DRA4-F1
#
_entry.id   AF-A0A2G4DRA4-F1
#
_cell.length_a   1.000
_cell.length_b   1.000
_cell.length_c   1.000
_cell.angle_alpha   90.00
_cell.angle_beta   90.00
_cell.angle_gamma   90.00
#
_symmetry.space_group_name_H-M   'P 1'
#
loop_
_entity.id
_entity.type
_entity.pdbx_description
1 polymer ?
#
loop_
_entity_poly.entity_id
_entity_poly.type
_entity_poly.pdbx_seq_one_letter_code
_entity_poly.pdbx_strand_id
1 'polypeptide(L)' 'MSRDGKDTVYCNIQMPLPQGRELLQLVAELRESGKHFALDSVLNEMQHELISSIEFVEEQLSGVGG' A
#
# COMPACT_ATOMS: atom_id res chain seq x y z
N MET A 1 -25.33 6.75 22.19
CA MET A 1 -25.11 6.69 20.74
C MET A 1 -24.10 5.59 20.50
N SER A 2 -24.49 4.53 19.81
CA SER A 2 -23.62 3.41 19.45
C SER A 2 -22.44 3.95 18.65
N ARG A 3 -21.21 3.71 19.11
CA ARG A 3 -20.01 3.94 18.30
C ARG A 3 -20.02 2.87 17.20
N ASP A 4 -20.79 3.12 16.14
CA ASP A 4 -20.61 2.42 14.87
C ASP A 4 -19.13 2.50 14.52
N GLY A 5 -18.52 1.40 14.07
CA GLY A 5 -17.08 1.21 13.83
C GLY A 5 -16.43 2.20 12.86
N LYS A 6 -16.39 3.47 13.24
CA LYS A 6 -15.84 4.63 12.55
C LYS A 6 -14.49 5.06 13.12
N ASP A 7 -13.89 4.22 13.97
CA ASP A 7 -12.55 4.44 14.48
C ASP A 7 -11.55 3.92 13.42
N THR A 8 -11.34 4.73 12.38
CA THR A 8 -10.40 4.44 11.28
C THR A 8 -9.00 4.91 11.65
N VAL A 9 -8.00 4.07 11.40
CA VAL A 9 -6.59 4.43 11.54
C VAL A 9 -6.09 5.00 10.22
N TYR A 10 -5.52 6.22 10.24
CA TYR A 10 -4.90 6.85 9.07
C TYR A 10 -3.38 6.74 9.17
N CYS A 11 -2.74 6.16 8.16
CA CYS A 11 -1.29 6.02 8.07
C CYS A 11 -0.76 6.78 6.84
N ASN A 12 0.07 7.80 7.04
CA ASN A 12 0.82 8.45 5.97
C ASN A 12 2.29 8.02 6.07
N ILE A 13 2.71 7.09 5.21
CA ILE A 13 4.05 6.51 5.23
C ILE A 13 4.78 6.92 3.96
N GLN A 14 5.96 7.52 4.10
CA GLN A 14 6.85 7.88 3.00
C GLN A 14 8.12 7.06 3.08
N MET A 15 8.65 6.63 1.94
CA MET A 15 9.89 5.86 1.87
C MET A 15 10.58 6.02 0.51
N PRO A 16 11.90 5.77 0.42
CA PRO A 16 12.61 5.65 -0.85
C PRO A 16 12.03 4.53 -1.75
N LEU A 17 12.13 4.72 -3.07
CA LEU A 17 11.61 3.78 -4.07
C LEU A 17 12.02 2.30 -3.84
N PRO A 18 13.29 1.98 -3.49
CA PRO A 18 13.67 0.58 -3.21
C PRO A 18 12.91 -0.02 -2.02
N GLN A 19 12.68 0.76 -0.96
CA GLN A 19 11.91 0.31 0.21
C GLN A 19 10.43 0.16 -0.13
N GLY A 20 9.89 1.03 -1.00
CA GLY A 20 8.53 0.88 -1.51
C GLY A 20 8.32 -0.43 -2.27
N ARG A 21 9.28 -0.80 -3.12
CA ARG A 21 9.24 -2.08 -3.86
C ARG A 21 9.36 -3.28 -2.94
N GLU A 22 10.25 -3.22 -1.94
CA GLU A 22 10.38 -4.28 -0.93
C GLU A 22 9.10 -4.44 -0.11
N LEU A 23 8.49 -3.32 0.32
CA LEU A 23 7.23 -3.34 1.05
C LEU A 23 6.09 -3.91 0.19
N LEU A 24 6.01 -3.55 -1.09
CA LEU A 24 5.03 -4.11 -2.02
C LEU A 24 5.14 -5.64 -2.09
N GLN A 25 6.36 -6.18 -2.21
CA GLN A 25 6.59 -7.61 -2.22
C GLN A 25 6.15 -8.27 -0.90
N LEU A 26 6.51 -7.68 0.24
CA LEU A 26 6.09 -8.18 1.56
C LEU A 26 4.57 -8.21 1.71
N VAL A 27 3.87 -7.16 1.28
CA VAL A 27 2.40 -7.10 1.34
C VAL A 27 1.76 -8.14 0.43
N ALA A 28 2.34 -8.42 -0.75
CA ALA A 28 1.91 -9.50 -1.63
C ALA A 28 2.03 -10.87 -0.94
N GLU A 29 3.20 -11.18 -0.37
CA GLU A 29 3.45 -12.42 0.35
C GLU A 29 2.50 -12.61 1.55
N LEU A 30 2.25 -11.54 2.32
CA LEU A 30 1.32 -11.56 3.45
C LEU A 30 -0.11 -11.87 3.01
N ARG A 31 -0.56 -11.28 1.90
CA ARG A 31 -1.89 -11.52 1.36
C ARG A 31 -2.04 -12.94 0.82
N GLU A 32 -1.09 -13.39 0.00
CA GLU A 32 -1.05 -14.74 -0.56
C GLU A 32 -0.98 -15.83 0.51
N SER A 33 -0.37 -15.52 1.67
CA SER A 33 -0.31 -16.46 2.79
C SER A 33 -1.69 -16.84 3.33
N GLY A 34 -2.73 -16.00 3.14
CA GLY A 34 -4.08 -16.21 3.66
C GLY A 34 -4.17 -16.21 5.20
N LYS A 35 -3.08 -15.92 5.92
CA LYS A 35 -3.01 -15.99 7.39
C LYS A 35 -3.70 -14.82 8.08
N HIS A 36 -3.97 -13.74 7.35
CA HIS A 36 -4.47 -12.48 7.89
C HIS A 36 -5.82 -12.09 7.26
N PHE A 37 -6.84 -12.95 7.37
CA PHE A 37 -8.16 -12.74 6.75
C PHE A 37 -8.80 -11.39 7.10
N ALA A 38 -8.70 -10.96 8.37
CA ALA A 38 -9.23 -9.67 8.81
C ALA A 38 -8.54 -8.45 8.17
N LEU A 39 -7.38 -8.66 7.54
CA LEU A 39 -6.61 -7.63 6.86
C LEU A 39 -6.63 -7.79 5.34
N ASP A 40 -7.37 -8.74 4.75
CA ASP A 40 -7.29 -8.97 3.29
C ASP A 40 -7.65 -7.71 2.50
N SER A 41 -8.71 -6.99 2.89
CA SER A 41 -9.09 -5.72 2.25
C SER A 41 -8.00 -4.65 2.42
N VAL A 42 -7.40 -4.56 3.61
CA VAL A 42 -6.35 -3.59 3.92
C VAL A 42 -5.08 -3.91 3.13
N LEU A 43 -4.66 -5.18 3.07
CA LEU A 43 -3.49 -5.61 2.31
C LEU A 43 -3.70 -5.40 0.80
N ASN A 44 -4.91 -5.61 0.29
CA ASN A 44 -5.26 -5.32 -1.09
C ASN A 44 -5.20 -3.82 -1.40
N GLU A 45 -5.74 -2.97 -0.52
CA GLU A 45 -5.63 -1.51 -0.65
C GLU A 45 -4.17 -1.04 -0.57
N MET A 46 -3.38 -1.56 0.37
CA MET A 46 -1.95 -1.28 0.48
C MET A 46 -1.19 -1.63 -0.81
N GLN A 47 -1.48 -2.78 -1.45
CA GLN A 47 -0.85 -3.14 -2.72
C GLN A 47 -1.17 -2.13 -3.82
N HIS A 48 -2.45 -1.77 -3.99
CA HIS A 48 -2.86 -0.82 -5.03
C HIS A 48 -2.22 0.56 -4.83
N GLU A 49 -2.24 1.08 -3.60
CA GLU A 49 -1.64 2.38 -3.27
C GLU A 49 -0.13 2.38 -3.46
N LEU A 50 0.56 1.30 -3.06
CA LEU A 50 2.00 1.16 -3.27
C LEU A 50 2.35 1.09 -4.75
N ILE A 51 1.62 0.31 -5.55
CA ILE A 51 1.83 0.22 -7.01
C ILE A 51 1.66 1.59 -7.64
N SER A 52 0.53 2.26 -7.39
CA SER A 52 0.25 3.56 -8.00
C SER A 52 1.29 4.62 -7.60
N SER A 53 1.72 4.65 -6.34
CA SER A 53 2.75 5.58 -5.86
C SER A 53 4.12 5.30 -6.46
N ILE A 54 4.48 4.03 -6.63
CA ILE A 54 5.72 3.60 -7.29
C ILE A 54 5.70 4.00 -8.77
N GLU A 55 4.61 3.68 -9.49
CA GLU A 55 4.42 4.04 -10.91
C GLU A 55 4.53 5.55 -11.09
N PHE A 56 3.87 6.34 -10.25
CA PHE A 56 3.98 7.80 -10.27
C PHE A 56 5.43 8.28 -10.12
N VAL A 57 6.17 7.77 -9.13
CA VAL A 57 7.57 8.16 -8.93
C VAL A 57 8.44 7.74 -10.13
N GLU A 58 8.21 6.56 -10.70
CA GLU A 58 8.93 6.06 -11.86
C GLU A 58 8.65 6.88 -13.12
N GLU A 59 7.40 7.28 -13.35
CA GLU A 59 7.01 8.18 -14.44
C GLU A 59 7.72 9.53 -14.31
N GLN A 60 7.74 10.11 -13.10
CA GLN A 60 8.45 11.35 -12.82
C GLN A 60 9.96 11.24 -13.04
N LEU A 61 10.57 10.10 -12.68
CA LEU A 61 11.99 9.85 -12.90
C LEU A 61 12.34 9.59 -14.37
N SER A 62 11.43 9.00 -15.13
CA SER A 62 11.62 8.70 -16.56
C SER A 62 11.51 9.94 -17.47
N GLY A 63 11.06 11.08 -16.93
CA GLY A 63 10.92 12.33 -17.66
C GLY A 63 9.74 12.35 -18.65
N VAL A 64 8.81 11.40 -18.53
CA VAL A 64 7.58 11.36 -19.34
C VAL A 64 6.50 12.30 -18.78
N GLY A 65 6.68 12.79 -17.54
CA GLY A 65 5.78 13.75 -16.86
C GLY A 65 6.23 15.21 -16.94
N GLY A 66 6.49 15.74 -18.16
CA GLY A 66 6.85 17.14 -18.41
C GLY A 66 6.33 17.67 -19.73
#